data_AF-A0A1G8CHW9-F1
#
_entry.id   AF-A0A1G8CHW9-F1
#
_cell.length_a   1.000
_cell.length_b   1.000
_cell.length_c   1.000
_cell.angle_alpha   90.00
_cell.angle_beta   90.00
_cell.angle_gamma   90.00
#
_symmetry.space_group_name_H-M   'P 1'
#
loop_
_entity.id
_entity.type
_entity.pdbx_description
1 polymer ?
#
loop_
_entity_poly.entity_id
_entity_poly.type
_entity_poly.pdbx_seq_one_letter_code
_entity_poly.pdbx_strand_id
1 'polypeptide(L)'
;MKIKIRKNMHIKIFLSAILVFVVAFTTTFSLASDPLPSWNEGPAKQSIIAFVTKVTTPGSPDFAPAAERIATFDNDGTLWCEQPLPVQLYFILDRMKAISSQHPEWKTKEPFASLLQGDLKTALADGEHVPLELVMATHAGMTTEEFEQIVKDWIATARHPKTGKRYTEMVYQPMLELLAYLRANGFKNFIVSGGGIEFMRTWVEQLYSVPPEQVIGSSIKTKFEMRKGEPVLVRLPELNFNDDKDNKPVSINQHIGRRPIAAFGNSVGDQAMLEYTQGGSGTRFMLLVLHDDAAREYAYGPALGLPAPKLGAFTQALYEQAQKNGWTIVSMKSDWKQIFPVGQSPITAIDILLEPDAKMLQQAGANNARLLAVFPEGFVLDAMHRPHITMIQRFVRTAELEEVYTAVGKVLAGVNVTGMKLEAFKYYYIPIKDLGLSGIVVRPTPELLKLQEDIIAAVSPFTVETGDSSSFFTTLDDPIIDPSLIQYVSTFVPKSSGTHFNPHVSTGLAPQIYLDQMLAEPFEPFTFSPAGAAVYQLGQFGTATKKLKEWDLKP
;
A
#
# COMPACT_ATOMS: atom_id res chain seq x y z
N MET A 1 33.80 -72.07 35.33
CA MET A 1 33.19 -72.82 34.20
C MET A 1 32.34 -71.85 33.39
N LYS A 2 32.55 -71.80 32.07
CA LYS A 2 32.03 -70.79 31.13
C LYS A 2 30.49 -70.74 31.07
N ILE A 3 29.97 -69.62 30.52
CA ILE A 3 28.68 -69.41 29.82
C ILE A 3 27.62 -68.58 30.59
N LYS A 4 27.52 -67.27 30.29
CA LYS A 4 26.34 -66.58 29.70
C LYS A 4 26.46 -65.05 29.79
N ILE A 5 27.09 -64.43 28.80
CA ILE A 5 26.84 -63.02 28.46
C ILE A 5 26.67 -62.98 26.95
N ARG A 6 25.42 -63.06 26.48
CA ARG A 6 24.98 -62.74 25.11
C ARG A 6 23.48 -62.95 25.03
N LYS A 7 22.70 -61.97 25.51
CA LYS A 7 21.27 -61.87 25.15
C LYS A 7 20.70 -60.45 25.13
N ASN A 8 21.43 -59.44 25.63
CA ASN A 8 20.87 -58.08 25.74
C ASN A 8 21.43 -57.04 24.75
N MET A 9 22.34 -57.42 23.83
CA MET A 9 22.95 -56.45 22.91
C MET A 9 22.26 -56.34 21.54
N HIS A 10 21.52 -57.37 21.10
CA HIS A 10 20.82 -57.34 19.81
C HIS A 10 19.46 -56.63 19.85
N ILE A 11 18.80 -56.58 21.02
CA ILE A 11 17.50 -55.90 21.16
C ILE A 11 17.67 -54.37 21.20
N LYS A 12 18.77 -53.87 21.79
CA LYS A 12 19.04 -52.43 21.83
C LYS A 12 19.45 -51.86 20.46
N ILE A 13 20.18 -52.62 19.65
CA ILE A 13 20.60 -52.16 18.30
C ILE A 13 19.41 -52.16 17.31
N PHE A 14 18.46 -53.09 17.45
CA PHE A 14 17.26 -53.11 16.59
C PHE A 14 16.25 -51.99 16.94
N LEU A 15 16.12 -51.62 18.22
CA LEU A 15 15.26 -50.51 18.65
C LEU A 15 15.85 -49.14 18.32
N SER A 16 17.19 -48.98 18.32
CA SER A 16 17.85 -47.74 17.87
C SER A 16 17.79 -47.55 16.35
N ALA A 17 17.79 -48.63 15.56
CA ALA A 17 17.67 -48.53 14.10
C ALA A 17 16.24 -48.14 13.66
N ILE A 18 15.20 -48.59 14.37
CA ILE A 18 13.81 -48.20 14.07
C ILE A 18 13.52 -46.76 14.51
N LEU A 19 14.12 -46.29 15.62
CA LEU A 19 13.95 -44.89 16.06
C LEU A 19 14.68 -43.89 15.14
N VAL A 20 15.80 -44.28 14.53
CA VAL A 20 16.50 -43.44 13.53
C VAL A 20 15.83 -43.50 12.15
N PHE A 21 15.12 -44.58 11.81
CA PHE A 21 14.35 -44.65 10.56
C PHE A 21 12.99 -43.92 10.63
N VAL A 22 12.39 -43.80 11.83
CA VAL A 22 11.12 -43.06 12.03
C VAL A 22 11.36 -41.54 12.19
N VAL A 23 12.53 -41.11 12.64
CA VAL A 23 12.88 -39.67 12.72
C VAL A 23 13.39 -39.12 11.37
N ALA A 24 13.75 -39.98 10.41
CA ALA A 24 14.17 -39.55 9.07
C ALA A 24 13.00 -39.31 8.08
N PHE A 25 11.75 -39.56 8.48
CA PHE A 25 10.55 -39.35 7.66
C PHE A 25 9.51 -38.43 8.30
N THR A 26 9.90 -37.58 9.24
CA THR A 26 9.13 -36.35 9.49
C THR A 26 9.50 -35.35 8.39
N THR A 27 8.99 -35.60 7.19
CA THR A 27 8.77 -34.51 6.25
C THR A 27 7.84 -33.54 6.97
N THR A 28 8.40 -32.45 7.47
CA THR A 28 7.63 -31.23 7.69
C THR A 28 7.02 -30.89 6.33
N PHE A 29 5.79 -31.35 6.09
CA PHE A 29 4.94 -30.72 5.12
C PHE A 29 4.75 -29.30 5.64
N SER A 30 5.61 -28.39 5.17
CA SER A 30 5.22 -27.00 5.08
C SER A 30 3.94 -27.03 4.27
N LEU A 31 2.79 -26.82 4.91
CA LEU A 31 1.59 -26.46 4.18
C LEU A 31 2.01 -25.29 3.29
N ALA A 32 2.10 -25.55 1.98
CA ALA A 32 2.34 -24.48 1.04
C ALA A 32 1.19 -23.50 1.25
N SER A 33 1.51 -22.27 1.64
CA SER A 33 0.53 -21.20 1.74
C SER A 33 -0.27 -21.19 0.44
N ASP A 34 -1.60 -21.16 0.52
CA ASP A 34 -2.47 -21.06 -0.65
C ASP A 34 -1.99 -19.88 -1.51
N PRO A 35 -1.54 -20.09 -2.76
CA PRO A 35 -0.98 -19.02 -3.57
C PRO A 35 -2.04 -18.04 -4.08
N LEU A 36 -3.32 -18.43 -4.03
CA LEU A 36 -4.45 -17.67 -4.58
C LEU A 36 -5.61 -17.66 -3.56
N PRO A 37 -5.41 -17.07 -2.36
CA PRO A 37 -6.35 -17.19 -1.24
C PRO A 37 -7.71 -16.53 -1.49
N SER A 38 -7.76 -15.49 -2.33
CA SER A 38 -9.01 -14.81 -2.72
C SER A 38 -9.77 -15.49 -3.83
N TRP A 39 -9.21 -16.54 -4.41
CA TRP A 39 -9.90 -17.37 -5.39
C TRP A 39 -10.65 -18.48 -4.66
N ASN A 40 -11.91 -18.69 -5.06
CA ASN A 40 -12.68 -19.86 -4.65
C ASN A 40 -12.05 -21.13 -5.20
N GLU A 41 -12.20 -22.23 -4.45
CA GLU A 41 -11.85 -23.54 -4.97
C GLU A 41 -12.77 -23.85 -6.17
N GLY A 42 -12.17 -24.15 -7.31
CA GLY A 42 -12.93 -24.36 -8.54
C GLY A 42 -12.06 -24.45 -9.79
N PRO A 43 -12.68 -24.68 -10.96
CA PRO A 43 -11.97 -24.89 -12.22
C PRO A 43 -11.00 -23.76 -12.60
N ALA A 44 -11.38 -22.50 -12.34
CA ALA A 44 -10.53 -21.34 -12.64
C ALA A 44 -9.22 -21.34 -11.85
N LYS A 45 -9.30 -21.46 -10.51
CA LYS A 45 -8.11 -21.54 -9.64
C LYS A 45 -7.24 -22.75 -10.00
N GLN A 46 -7.87 -23.90 -10.24
CA GLN A 46 -7.19 -25.13 -10.61
C GLN A 46 -6.46 -25.01 -11.96
N SER A 47 -7.06 -24.38 -12.96
CA SER A 47 -6.44 -24.23 -14.29
C SER A 47 -5.19 -23.35 -14.23
N ILE A 48 -5.21 -22.27 -13.44
CA ILE A 48 -4.04 -21.40 -13.19
C ILE A 48 -2.91 -22.20 -12.53
N ILE A 49 -3.19 -22.87 -11.41
CA ILE A 49 -2.18 -23.63 -10.66
C ILE A 49 -1.61 -24.77 -11.52
N ALA A 50 -2.48 -25.49 -12.25
CA ALA A 50 -2.06 -26.56 -13.15
C ALA A 50 -1.15 -26.05 -14.27
N PHE A 51 -1.51 -24.93 -14.91
CA PHE A 51 -0.68 -24.30 -15.94
C PHE A 51 0.70 -23.92 -15.40
N VAL A 52 0.73 -23.16 -14.29
CA VAL A 52 1.99 -22.70 -13.69
C VAL A 52 2.87 -23.89 -13.31
N THR A 53 2.31 -24.89 -12.61
CA THR A 53 3.03 -26.12 -12.24
C THR A 53 3.62 -26.81 -13.46
N LYS A 54 2.83 -26.94 -14.54
CA LYS A 54 3.22 -27.65 -15.76
C LYS A 54 4.40 -26.97 -16.47
N VAL A 55 4.44 -25.65 -16.52
CA VAL A 55 5.50 -24.90 -17.24
C VAL A 55 6.70 -24.54 -16.35
N THR A 56 6.62 -24.73 -15.04
CA THR A 56 7.71 -24.38 -14.11
C THR A 56 8.42 -25.58 -13.50
N THR A 57 7.82 -26.76 -13.51
CA THR A 57 8.39 -27.99 -12.93
C THR A 57 9.54 -28.54 -13.78
N PRO A 58 10.78 -28.62 -13.25
CA PRO A 58 11.90 -29.22 -13.97
C PRO A 58 11.59 -30.67 -14.37
N GLY A 59 11.89 -31.02 -15.63
CA GLY A 59 11.60 -32.35 -16.18
C GLY A 59 10.19 -32.53 -16.73
N SER A 60 9.30 -31.54 -16.58
CA SER A 60 8.04 -31.49 -17.32
C SER A 60 8.32 -31.40 -18.83
N PRO A 61 7.60 -32.14 -19.69
CA PRO A 61 7.72 -32.00 -21.15
C PRO A 61 7.30 -30.60 -21.65
N ASP A 62 6.60 -29.85 -20.81
CA ASP A 62 6.11 -28.50 -21.08
C ASP A 62 6.88 -27.41 -20.33
N PHE A 63 8.01 -27.77 -19.71
CA PHE A 63 8.85 -26.84 -18.98
C PHE A 63 9.28 -25.66 -19.86
N ALA A 64 8.97 -24.44 -19.43
CA ALA A 64 9.44 -23.21 -20.02
C ALA A 64 10.60 -22.64 -19.17
N PRO A 65 11.77 -22.31 -19.76
CA PRO A 65 12.82 -21.58 -19.07
C PRO A 65 12.31 -20.25 -18.52
N ALA A 66 12.81 -19.80 -17.37
CA ALA A 66 12.35 -18.55 -16.73
C ALA A 66 12.43 -17.32 -17.68
N ALA A 67 13.42 -17.27 -18.56
CA ALA A 67 13.57 -16.19 -19.54
C ALA A 67 12.43 -16.13 -20.58
N GLU A 68 11.67 -17.22 -20.76
CA GLU A 68 10.56 -17.35 -21.72
C GLU A 68 9.18 -17.27 -21.04
N ARG A 69 9.12 -17.21 -19.71
CA ARG A 69 7.88 -17.12 -18.94
C ARG A 69 7.32 -15.70 -18.95
N ILE A 70 6.81 -15.29 -20.10
CA ILE A 70 6.18 -13.98 -20.28
C ILE A 70 4.66 -14.12 -20.09
N ALA A 71 4.09 -13.30 -19.21
CA ALA A 71 2.65 -13.15 -19.03
C ALA A 71 2.22 -11.72 -19.34
N THR A 72 1.15 -11.54 -20.12
CA THR A 72 0.62 -10.21 -20.48
C THR A 72 -0.78 -10.00 -19.91
N PHE A 73 -1.00 -8.83 -19.31
CA PHE A 73 -2.25 -8.44 -18.68
C PHE A 73 -2.76 -7.16 -19.30
N ASP A 74 -4.04 -7.11 -19.66
CA ASP A 74 -4.71 -5.81 -19.75
C ASP A 74 -4.84 -5.16 -18.36
N ASN A 75 -5.17 -3.87 -18.31
CA ASN A 75 -5.35 -3.14 -17.05
C ASN A 75 -6.82 -2.85 -16.73
N ASP A 76 -7.49 -2.05 -17.55
CA ASP A 76 -8.88 -1.63 -17.34
C ASP A 76 -9.83 -2.84 -17.41
N GLY A 77 -10.62 -3.09 -16.36
CA GLY A 77 -11.50 -4.26 -16.27
C GLY A 77 -10.78 -5.61 -16.07
N THR A 78 -9.44 -5.65 -16.13
CA THR A 78 -8.65 -6.88 -15.89
C THR A 78 -7.89 -6.84 -14.57
N LEU A 79 -7.24 -5.73 -14.23
CA LEU A 79 -6.51 -5.52 -12.97
C LEU A 79 -7.23 -4.56 -12.01
N TRP A 80 -8.07 -3.66 -12.54
CA TRP A 80 -8.88 -2.73 -11.74
C TRP A 80 -10.23 -2.39 -12.39
N CYS A 81 -11.09 -1.73 -11.63
CA CYS A 81 -12.40 -1.28 -12.08
C CYS A 81 -12.34 -0.23 -13.19
N GLU A 82 -13.08 -0.46 -14.28
CA GLU A 82 -13.22 0.46 -15.43
C GLU A 82 -14.63 1.05 -15.59
N GLN A 83 -15.54 0.78 -14.65
CA GLN A 83 -16.93 1.21 -14.74
C GLN A 83 -17.21 2.37 -13.78
N PRO A 84 -18.02 3.37 -14.20
CA PRO A 84 -18.76 3.43 -15.47
C PRO A 84 -17.94 3.99 -16.65
N LEU A 85 -16.70 4.42 -16.41
CA LEU A 85 -15.75 4.88 -17.42
C LEU A 85 -14.33 4.46 -17.03
N PRO A 86 -13.44 4.20 -17.99
CA PRO A 86 -12.03 3.95 -17.71
C PRO A 86 -11.42 5.09 -16.89
N VAL A 87 -10.55 4.76 -15.94
CA VAL A 87 -10.01 5.71 -14.96
C VAL A 87 -9.27 6.88 -15.62
N GLN A 88 -8.54 6.61 -16.71
CA GLN A 88 -7.84 7.66 -17.45
C GLN A 88 -8.80 8.69 -18.08
N LEU A 89 -10.03 8.30 -18.41
CA LEU A 89 -11.02 9.24 -18.90
C LEU A 89 -11.43 10.21 -17.77
N TYR A 90 -11.60 9.74 -16.54
CA TYR A 90 -11.81 10.64 -15.39
C TYR A 90 -10.67 11.64 -15.21
N PHE A 91 -9.43 11.17 -15.32
CA PHE A 91 -8.25 12.04 -15.29
C PHE A 91 -8.33 13.13 -16.36
N ILE A 92 -8.64 12.76 -17.61
CA ILE A 92 -8.77 13.69 -18.72
C ILE A 92 -9.88 14.72 -18.45
N LEU A 93 -11.03 14.31 -17.92
CA LEU A 93 -12.14 15.22 -17.60
C LEU A 93 -11.76 16.23 -16.51
N ASP A 94 -11.10 15.78 -15.45
CA ASP A 94 -10.66 16.67 -14.37
C ASP A 94 -9.58 17.63 -14.86
N ARG A 95 -8.69 17.17 -15.73
CA ARG A 95 -7.66 18.01 -16.34
C ARG A 95 -8.24 19.03 -17.30
N MET A 96 -9.21 18.64 -18.13
CA MET A 96 -9.96 19.57 -18.98
C MET A 96 -10.60 20.69 -18.14
N LYS A 97 -11.27 20.35 -17.04
CA LYS A 97 -11.85 21.36 -16.13
C LYS A 97 -10.77 22.29 -15.58
N ALA A 98 -9.66 21.73 -15.09
CA ALA A 98 -8.57 22.49 -14.48
C ALA A 98 -7.93 23.53 -15.43
N ILE A 99 -7.85 23.23 -16.73
CA ILE A 99 -7.24 24.11 -17.73
C ILE A 99 -8.24 24.81 -18.65
N SER A 100 -9.54 24.60 -18.47
CA SER A 100 -10.60 25.15 -19.33
C SER A 100 -10.58 26.67 -19.47
N SER A 101 -10.08 27.40 -18.47
CA SER A 101 -9.92 28.86 -18.54
C SER A 101 -8.90 29.33 -19.58
N GLN A 102 -7.96 28.44 -19.94
CA GLN A 102 -6.93 28.66 -20.96
C GLN A 102 -7.44 28.29 -22.37
N HIS A 103 -8.60 27.64 -22.46
CA HIS A 103 -9.20 27.16 -23.71
C HIS A 103 -10.66 27.63 -23.88
N PRO A 104 -10.90 28.93 -24.14
CA PRO A 104 -12.24 29.47 -24.30
C PRO A 104 -13.05 28.78 -25.41
N GLU A 105 -12.38 28.26 -26.44
CA GLU A 105 -12.97 27.55 -27.58
C GLU A 105 -13.67 26.23 -27.17
N TRP A 106 -13.27 25.61 -26.05
CA TRP A 106 -13.90 24.37 -25.57
C TRP A 106 -15.34 24.55 -25.11
N LYS A 107 -15.80 25.79 -24.91
CA LYS A 107 -17.21 26.07 -24.57
C LYS A 107 -18.18 25.77 -25.71
N THR A 108 -17.70 25.78 -26.96
CA THR A 108 -18.53 25.62 -28.15
C THR A 108 -18.04 24.53 -29.10
N LYS A 109 -16.77 24.10 -28.98
CA LYS A 109 -16.20 23.02 -29.80
C LYS A 109 -16.51 21.66 -29.20
N GLU A 110 -17.16 20.79 -29.95
CA GLU A 110 -17.34 19.37 -29.58
C GLU A 110 -16.07 18.55 -29.83
N PRO A 111 -15.82 17.47 -29.05
CA PRO A 111 -16.62 16.96 -27.93
C PRO A 111 -16.37 17.69 -26.59
N PHE A 112 -15.51 18.72 -26.57
CA PHE A 112 -15.11 19.41 -25.35
C PHE A 112 -16.29 20.10 -24.63
N ALA A 113 -17.19 20.72 -25.40
CA ALA A 113 -18.36 21.40 -24.87
C ALA A 113 -19.28 20.43 -24.12
N SER A 114 -19.61 19.28 -24.72
CA SER A 114 -20.40 18.23 -24.08
C SER A 114 -19.71 17.68 -22.81
N LEU A 115 -18.40 17.45 -22.85
CA LEU A 115 -17.65 16.93 -21.70
C LEU A 115 -17.61 17.90 -20.52
N LEU A 116 -17.41 19.19 -20.78
CA LEU A 116 -17.43 20.23 -19.75
C LEU A 116 -18.81 20.39 -19.11
N GLN A 117 -19.88 20.08 -19.84
CA GLN A 117 -21.26 20.06 -19.34
C GLN A 117 -21.65 18.75 -18.64
N GLY A 118 -20.74 17.76 -18.60
CA GLY A 118 -21.00 16.44 -18.01
C GLY A 118 -21.84 15.52 -18.90
N ASP A 119 -22.05 15.88 -20.17
CA ASP A 119 -22.76 15.03 -21.14
C ASP A 119 -21.82 13.98 -21.76
N LEU A 120 -21.52 12.98 -20.94
CA LEU A 120 -20.71 11.81 -21.32
C LEU A 120 -21.43 10.91 -22.33
N LYS A 121 -22.73 11.10 -22.57
CA LYS A 121 -23.47 10.31 -23.56
C LYS A 121 -23.21 10.86 -24.96
N THR A 122 -23.30 12.17 -25.12
CA THR A 122 -23.05 12.85 -26.40
C THR A 122 -21.57 12.82 -26.75
N ALA A 123 -20.68 13.03 -25.77
CA ALA A 123 -19.24 13.07 -26.02
C ALA A 123 -18.60 11.72 -26.39
N LEU A 124 -19.24 10.60 -26.06
CA LEU A 124 -18.77 9.24 -26.35
C LEU A 124 -19.65 8.54 -27.38
N ALA A 125 -20.49 9.29 -28.11
CA ALA A 125 -21.42 8.73 -29.08
C ALA A 125 -20.72 8.07 -30.29
N ASP A 126 -19.50 8.52 -30.62
CA ASP A 126 -18.76 8.10 -31.82
C ASP A 126 -17.79 6.91 -31.61
N GLY A 127 -17.74 6.27 -30.43
CA GLY A 127 -17.08 4.96 -30.30
C GLY A 127 -16.37 4.64 -28.98
N GLU A 128 -15.72 3.47 -28.98
CA GLU A 128 -15.21 2.69 -27.84
C GLU A 128 -13.89 3.19 -27.21
N HIS A 129 -13.33 4.31 -27.65
CA HIS A 129 -12.03 4.81 -27.18
C HIS A 129 -12.13 6.25 -26.67
N VAL A 130 -11.27 6.59 -25.72
CA VAL A 130 -11.04 8.00 -25.35
C VAL A 130 -10.59 8.74 -26.61
N PRO A 131 -11.32 9.79 -27.07
CA PRO A 131 -10.92 10.50 -28.27
C PRO A 131 -9.49 11.01 -28.12
N LEU A 132 -8.63 10.58 -29.04
CA LEU A 132 -7.21 10.95 -29.08
C LEU A 132 -7.01 12.47 -29.03
N GLU A 133 -7.95 13.23 -29.60
CA GLU A 133 -8.00 14.69 -29.53
C GLU A 133 -8.03 15.21 -28.08
N LEU A 134 -8.71 14.53 -27.16
CA LEU A 134 -8.74 14.92 -25.74
C LEU A 134 -7.38 14.72 -25.07
N VAL A 135 -6.72 13.60 -25.36
CA VAL A 135 -5.38 13.30 -24.84
C VAL A 135 -4.38 14.36 -25.31
N MET A 136 -4.43 14.70 -26.61
CA MET A 136 -3.58 15.74 -27.20
C MET A 136 -3.87 17.12 -26.60
N ALA A 137 -5.14 17.50 -26.52
CA ALA A 137 -5.55 18.83 -26.07
C ALA A 137 -5.25 19.10 -24.59
N THR A 138 -5.18 18.06 -23.76
CA THR A 138 -5.02 18.24 -22.31
C THR A 138 -3.57 18.19 -21.83
N HIS A 139 -2.68 17.50 -22.56
CA HIS A 139 -1.32 17.20 -22.06
C HIS A 139 -0.22 17.15 -23.12
N ALA A 140 -0.42 17.73 -24.31
CA ALA A 140 0.66 17.97 -25.26
C ALA A 140 1.42 19.26 -24.93
N GLY A 141 2.69 19.35 -25.35
CA GLY A 141 3.56 20.53 -25.18
C GLY A 141 4.34 20.59 -23.86
N MET A 142 3.93 19.82 -22.85
CA MET A 142 4.64 19.65 -21.58
C MET A 142 5.72 18.56 -21.67
N THR A 143 6.63 18.52 -20.70
CA THR A 143 7.60 17.43 -20.59
C THR A 143 6.96 16.15 -20.03
N THR A 144 7.63 15.02 -20.20
CA THR A 144 7.22 13.74 -19.62
C THR A 144 7.20 13.80 -18.09
N GLU A 145 8.12 14.52 -17.47
CA GLU A 145 8.22 14.69 -16.01
C GLU A 145 7.11 15.59 -15.47
N GLU A 146 6.76 16.67 -16.19
CA GLU A 146 5.62 17.52 -15.85
C GLU A 146 4.32 16.72 -15.89
N PHE A 147 4.13 15.90 -16.93
CA PHE A 147 2.97 15.03 -17.05
C PHE A 147 2.93 13.96 -15.95
N GLU A 148 4.06 13.33 -15.65
CA GLU A 148 4.19 12.35 -14.57
C GLU A 148 3.74 12.95 -13.23
N GLN A 149 4.21 14.15 -12.88
CA GLN A 149 3.82 14.80 -11.62
C GLN A 149 2.31 15.09 -11.58
N ILE A 150 1.75 15.60 -12.67
CA ILE A 150 0.31 15.84 -12.80
C ILE A 150 -0.51 14.56 -12.54
N VAL A 151 -0.08 13.42 -13.09
CA VAL A 151 -0.76 12.15 -12.90
C VAL A 151 -0.61 11.67 -11.46
N LYS A 152 0.59 11.76 -10.86
CA LYS A 152 0.85 11.40 -9.46
C LYS A 152 -0.03 12.18 -8.49
N ASP A 153 -0.13 13.49 -8.68
CA ASP A 153 -0.95 14.37 -7.84
C ASP A 153 -2.44 14.00 -7.94
N TRP A 154 -2.91 13.74 -9.15
CA TRP A 154 -4.29 13.34 -9.39
C TRP A 154 -4.59 11.97 -8.77
N ILE A 155 -3.81 10.94 -9.09
CA ILE A 155 -4.10 9.56 -8.68
C ILE A 155 -4.02 9.36 -7.15
N ALA A 156 -3.22 10.18 -6.45
CA ALA A 156 -3.09 10.16 -5.00
C ALA A 156 -4.40 10.54 -4.26
N THR A 157 -5.25 11.34 -4.89
CA THR A 157 -6.44 11.93 -4.23
C THR A 157 -7.75 11.66 -4.96
N ALA A 158 -7.70 11.35 -6.25
CA ALA A 158 -8.88 11.18 -7.08
C ALA A 158 -9.72 9.99 -6.64
N ARG A 159 -11.04 10.20 -6.61
CA ARG A 159 -12.02 9.24 -6.11
C ARG A 159 -13.03 8.92 -7.19
N HIS A 160 -13.43 7.66 -7.22
CA HIS A 160 -14.47 7.18 -8.10
C HIS A 160 -15.83 7.76 -7.67
N PRO A 161 -16.60 8.38 -8.59
CA PRO A 161 -17.72 9.26 -8.23
C PRO A 161 -18.90 8.53 -7.56
N LYS A 162 -19.11 7.25 -7.87
CA LYS A 162 -20.23 6.47 -7.30
C LYS A 162 -19.88 5.80 -5.98
N THR A 163 -18.61 5.40 -5.80
CA THR A 163 -18.18 4.57 -4.67
C THR A 163 -17.46 5.38 -3.60
N GLY A 164 -16.94 6.56 -3.93
CA GLY A 164 -16.14 7.41 -3.05
C GLY A 164 -14.74 6.87 -2.74
N LYS A 165 -14.39 5.67 -3.22
CA LYS A 165 -13.07 5.06 -3.04
C LYS A 165 -12.02 5.73 -3.94
N ARG A 166 -10.75 5.70 -3.54
CA ARG A 166 -9.67 6.07 -4.45
C ARG A 166 -9.60 5.05 -5.59
N TYR A 167 -9.22 5.47 -6.79
CA TYR A 167 -9.06 4.52 -7.91
C TYR A 167 -8.03 3.42 -7.59
N THR A 168 -6.97 3.76 -6.84
CA THR A 168 -5.95 2.83 -6.36
C THR A 168 -6.48 1.78 -5.36
N GLU A 169 -7.63 2.01 -4.74
CA GLU A 169 -8.33 1.06 -3.85
C GLU A 169 -9.30 0.16 -4.63
N MET A 170 -9.48 0.40 -5.94
CA MET A 170 -10.41 -0.32 -6.81
C MET A 170 -9.69 -1.30 -7.75
N VAL A 171 -8.53 -1.79 -7.33
CA VAL A 171 -7.78 -2.91 -7.95
C VAL A 171 -8.36 -4.25 -7.53
N TYR A 172 -8.20 -5.30 -8.33
CA TYR A 172 -8.75 -6.63 -8.03
C TYR A 172 -7.75 -7.47 -7.23
N GLN A 173 -8.08 -7.73 -5.96
CA GLN A 173 -7.24 -8.50 -5.05
C GLN A 173 -6.88 -9.92 -5.56
N PRO A 174 -7.81 -10.70 -6.16
CA PRO A 174 -7.46 -11.98 -6.79
C PRO A 174 -6.38 -11.84 -7.89
N MET A 175 -6.40 -10.73 -8.64
CA MET A 175 -5.42 -10.49 -9.70
C MET A 175 -4.06 -10.03 -9.15
N LEU A 176 -4.03 -9.30 -8.03
CA LEU A 176 -2.79 -9.00 -7.31
C LEU A 176 -2.10 -10.30 -6.84
N GLU A 177 -2.87 -11.25 -6.32
CA GLU A 177 -2.37 -12.57 -5.91
C GLU A 177 -1.84 -13.36 -7.12
N LEU A 178 -2.53 -13.31 -8.24
CA LEU A 178 -2.10 -13.95 -9.47
C LEU A 178 -0.78 -13.37 -9.99
N LEU A 179 -0.65 -12.04 -10.03
CA LEU A 179 0.61 -11.37 -10.40
C LEU A 179 1.76 -11.82 -9.48
N ALA A 180 1.53 -11.84 -8.17
CA ALA A 180 2.51 -12.28 -7.19
C ALA A 180 2.88 -13.76 -7.37
N TYR A 181 1.89 -14.64 -7.60
CA TYR A 181 2.09 -16.06 -7.81
C TYR A 181 2.90 -16.35 -9.08
N LEU A 182 2.59 -15.69 -10.19
CA LEU A 182 3.36 -15.81 -11.43
C LEU A 182 4.81 -15.34 -11.23
N ARG A 183 5.01 -14.18 -10.59
CA ARG A 183 6.35 -13.66 -10.29
C ARG A 183 7.16 -14.61 -9.40
N ALA A 184 6.55 -15.16 -8.35
CA ALA A 184 7.19 -16.16 -7.49
C ALA A 184 7.61 -17.43 -8.25
N ASN A 185 6.97 -17.70 -9.39
CA ASN A 185 7.27 -18.80 -10.29
C ASN A 185 8.15 -18.42 -11.49
N GLY A 186 8.80 -17.24 -11.43
CA GLY A 186 9.78 -16.78 -12.41
C GLY A 186 9.17 -16.25 -13.70
N PHE A 187 7.90 -15.84 -13.70
CA PHE A 187 7.31 -15.10 -14.81
C PHE A 187 7.71 -13.62 -14.77
N LYS A 188 7.77 -13.02 -15.96
CA LYS A 188 7.78 -11.57 -16.15
C LYS A 188 6.36 -11.14 -16.55
N ASN A 189 5.76 -10.27 -15.74
CA ASN A 189 4.40 -9.81 -15.95
C ASN A 189 4.44 -8.45 -16.66
N PHE A 190 3.87 -8.38 -17.85
CA PHE A 190 3.75 -7.17 -18.63
C PHE A 190 2.30 -6.67 -18.61
N ILE A 191 2.13 -5.35 -18.55
CA ILE A 191 0.85 -4.70 -18.84
C ILE A 191 0.81 -4.36 -20.32
N VAL A 192 -0.30 -4.66 -21.00
CA VAL A 192 -0.57 -4.39 -22.42
C VAL A 192 -2.00 -3.85 -22.53
N SER A 193 -2.14 -2.52 -22.57
CA SER A 193 -3.43 -1.85 -22.37
C SER A 193 -3.66 -0.70 -23.36
N GLY A 194 -4.92 -0.54 -23.77
CA GLY A 194 -5.34 0.62 -24.57
C GLY A 194 -5.18 1.96 -23.84
N GLY A 195 -5.00 1.95 -22.52
CA GLY A 195 -4.71 3.14 -21.71
C GLY A 195 -3.32 3.73 -22.01
N GLY A 196 -3.13 4.99 -21.62
CA GLY A 196 -1.90 5.73 -21.84
C GLY A 196 -0.71 5.14 -21.07
N ILE A 197 0.36 4.77 -21.77
CA ILE A 197 1.56 4.17 -21.18
C ILE A 197 2.18 5.05 -20.09
N GLU A 198 2.31 6.35 -20.33
CA GLU A 198 2.87 7.31 -19.36
C GLU A 198 1.91 7.63 -18.22
N PHE A 199 0.60 7.39 -18.38
CA PHE A 199 -0.35 7.51 -17.27
C PHE A 199 -0.15 6.34 -16.30
N MET A 200 -0.12 5.11 -16.83
CA MET A 200 0.02 3.89 -16.03
C MET A 200 1.37 3.80 -15.31
N ARG A 201 2.47 4.13 -16.00
CA ARG A 201 3.84 4.05 -15.44
C ARG A 201 4.04 4.79 -14.13
N THR A 202 3.20 5.79 -13.82
CA THR A 202 3.31 6.59 -12.60
C THR A 202 2.86 5.88 -11.32
N TRP A 203 2.06 4.81 -11.42
CA TRP A 203 1.41 4.18 -10.25
C TRP A 203 1.39 2.65 -10.28
N VAL A 204 1.48 2.01 -11.45
CA VAL A 204 1.39 0.55 -11.59
C VAL A 204 2.48 -0.21 -10.83
N GLU A 205 3.69 0.34 -10.74
CA GLU A 205 4.77 -0.32 -10.00
C GLU A 205 4.42 -0.47 -8.52
N GLN A 206 3.86 0.56 -7.90
CA GLN A 206 3.47 0.54 -6.50
C GLN A 206 2.32 -0.45 -6.24
N LEU A 207 1.32 -0.51 -7.12
CA LEU A 207 0.13 -1.34 -6.90
C LEU A 207 0.31 -2.79 -7.35
N TYR A 208 1.01 -3.01 -8.46
CA TYR A 208 1.08 -4.32 -9.14
C TYR A 208 2.48 -4.95 -9.06
N SER A 209 3.48 -4.19 -8.61
CA SER A 209 4.90 -4.58 -8.69
C SER A 209 5.32 -4.96 -10.11
N VAL A 210 4.82 -4.20 -11.08
CA VAL A 210 5.20 -4.24 -12.50
C VAL A 210 5.98 -2.97 -12.81
N PRO A 211 7.29 -3.06 -13.09
CA PRO A 211 8.12 -1.87 -13.28
C PRO A 211 7.82 -1.17 -14.61
N PRO A 212 8.17 0.11 -14.78
CA PRO A 212 7.79 0.91 -15.94
C PRO A 212 8.17 0.33 -17.30
N GLU A 213 9.30 -0.38 -17.41
CA GLU A 213 9.75 -1.05 -18.63
C GLU A 213 8.93 -2.29 -19.02
N GLN A 214 8.08 -2.78 -18.11
CA GLN A 214 7.12 -3.86 -18.35
C GLN A 214 5.69 -3.33 -18.58
N VAL A 215 5.53 -2.02 -18.74
CA VAL A 215 4.26 -1.37 -19.07
C VAL A 215 4.27 -0.99 -20.54
N ILE A 216 3.30 -1.52 -21.27
CA ILE A 216 3.01 -1.23 -22.68
C ILE A 216 1.60 -0.66 -22.74
N GLY A 217 1.44 0.41 -23.51
CA GLY A 217 0.13 0.99 -23.75
C GLY A 217 0.15 2.05 -24.83
N SER A 218 -1.01 2.68 -25.04
CA SER A 218 -1.16 3.76 -26.01
C SER A 218 -0.22 4.92 -25.70
N SER A 219 0.34 5.52 -26.75
CA SER A 219 1.37 6.56 -26.62
C SER A 219 1.22 7.65 -27.66
N ILE A 220 1.67 8.86 -27.28
CA ILE A 220 1.94 9.96 -28.20
C ILE A 220 3.44 10.05 -28.45
N LYS A 221 3.84 10.73 -29.53
CA LYS A 221 5.25 10.92 -29.82
C LYS A 221 5.90 11.82 -28.77
N THR A 222 7.17 11.54 -28.49
CA THR A 222 8.02 12.43 -27.69
C THR A 222 9.17 12.96 -28.53
N LYS A 223 9.67 14.14 -28.16
CA LYS A 223 10.81 14.79 -28.81
C LYS A 223 11.82 15.22 -27.77
N PHE A 224 13.08 14.90 -28.02
CA PHE A 224 14.19 15.43 -27.24
C PHE A 224 14.40 16.93 -27.55
N GLU A 225 14.46 17.75 -26.51
CA GLU A 225 14.73 19.18 -26.59
C GLU A 225 15.61 19.65 -25.43
N MET A 226 16.31 20.76 -25.62
CA MET A 226 16.99 21.48 -24.54
C MET A 226 16.09 22.62 -24.06
N ARG A 227 15.52 22.53 -22.86
CA ARG A 227 14.70 23.61 -22.26
C ARG A 227 15.47 24.26 -21.12
N LYS A 228 15.78 25.55 -21.26
CA LYS A 228 16.58 26.32 -20.28
C LYS A 228 17.94 25.67 -19.95
N GLY A 229 18.54 24.97 -20.91
CA GLY A 229 19.82 24.27 -20.72
C GLY A 229 19.71 22.82 -20.23
N GLU A 230 18.50 22.34 -19.90
CA GLU A 230 18.27 20.97 -19.44
C GLU A 230 17.75 20.05 -20.55
N PRO A 231 18.24 18.80 -20.65
CA PRO A 231 17.75 17.80 -21.60
C PRO A 231 16.39 17.24 -21.13
N VAL A 232 15.36 17.38 -21.96
CA VAL A 232 13.99 16.92 -21.63
C VAL A 232 13.34 16.17 -22.80
N LEU A 233 12.35 15.34 -22.49
CA LEU A 233 11.43 14.77 -23.48
C LEU A 233 10.11 15.53 -23.45
N VAL A 234 9.73 16.09 -24.59
CA VAL A 234 8.50 16.85 -24.76
C VAL A 234 7.44 15.99 -25.44
N ARG A 235 6.24 15.98 -24.87
CA ARG A 235 5.06 15.30 -25.39
C ARG A 235 4.50 16.05 -26.59
N LEU A 236 4.43 15.42 -27.77
CA LEU A 236 3.92 16.03 -28.98
C LEU A 236 2.42 15.74 -29.17
N PRO A 237 1.65 16.65 -29.81
CA PRO A 237 0.24 16.42 -30.15
C PRO A 237 0.09 15.48 -31.35
N GLU A 238 0.76 14.32 -31.31
CA GLU A 238 0.77 13.33 -32.39
C GLU A 238 0.73 11.92 -31.79
N LEU A 239 -0.17 11.05 -32.28
CA LEU A 239 -0.22 9.66 -31.87
C LEU A 239 1.06 8.94 -32.30
N ASN A 240 1.64 8.19 -31.39
CA ASN A 240 2.72 7.25 -31.71
C ASN A 240 2.16 5.85 -31.95
N PHE A 241 1.34 5.34 -31.03
CA PHE A 241 0.76 4.00 -31.14
C PHE A 241 -0.53 3.90 -30.32
N ASN A 242 -1.56 3.21 -30.84
CA ASN A 242 -2.78 2.87 -30.12
C ASN A 242 -2.76 1.38 -29.77
N ASP A 243 -2.57 1.04 -28.50
CA ASP A 243 -2.31 -0.32 -28.04
C ASP A 243 -3.59 -1.09 -27.68
N ASP A 244 -4.48 -1.25 -28.65
CA ASP A 244 -5.75 -1.95 -28.44
C ASP A 244 -6.11 -2.87 -29.62
N LYS A 245 -6.94 -3.88 -29.36
CA LYS A 245 -7.40 -4.88 -30.34
C LYS A 245 -6.20 -5.53 -31.03
N ASP A 246 -6.20 -5.56 -32.36
CA ASP A 246 -5.18 -6.17 -33.21
C ASP A 246 -3.79 -5.55 -33.03
N ASN A 247 -3.69 -4.36 -32.43
CA ASN A 247 -2.41 -3.71 -32.16
C ASN A 247 -1.73 -4.25 -30.90
N LYS A 248 -2.43 -4.89 -29.96
CA LYS A 248 -1.81 -5.48 -28.76
C LYS A 248 -0.75 -6.54 -29.11
N PRO A 249 -0.98 -7.50 -30.03
CA PRO A 249 0.08 -8.39 -30.52
C PRO A 249 1.28 -7.65 -31.16
N VAL A 250 1.03 -6.54 -31.84
CA VAL A 250 2.07 -5.75 -32.51
C VAL A 250 2.97 -5.07 -31.47
N SER A 251 2.40 -4.49 -30.41
CA SER A 251 3.17 -3.87 -29.33
C SER A 251 3.94 -4.90 -28.51
N ILE A 252 3.35 -6.08 -28.24
CA ILE A 252 4.03 -7.22 -27.64
C ILE A 252 5.29 -7.58 -28.45
N ASN A 253 5.16 -7.69 -29.77
CA ASN A 253 6.30 -7.96 -30.65
C ASN A 253 7.36 -6.85 -30.59
N GLN A 254 6.94 -5.58 -30.60
CA GLN A 254 7.87 -4.44 -30.60
C GLN A 254 8.63 -4.26 -29.29
N HIS A 255 7.93 -4.39 -28.15
CA HIS A 255 8.48 -4.07 -26.84
C HIS A 255 9.10 -5.28 -26.13
N ILE A 256 8.48 -6.46 -26.26
CA ILE A 256 8.94 -7.67 -25.56
C ILE A 256 9.85 -8.50 -26.48
N GLY A 257 9.56 -8.53 -27.78
CA GLY A 257 10.27 -9.36 -28.75
C GLY A 257 10.07 -10.86 -28.54
N ARG A 258 9.08 -11.26 -27.74
CA ARG A 258 8.74 -12.65 -27.41
C ARG A 258 7.24 -12.81 -27.31
N ARG A 259 6.74 -13.93 -27.84
CA ARG A 259 5.35 -14.33 -27.67
C ARG A 259 5.10 -14.74 -26.22
N PRO A 260 4.06 -14.22 -25.55
CA PRO A 260 3.69 -14.63 -24.20
C PRO A 260 3.32 -16.12 -24.14
N ILE A 261 3.44 -16.70 -22.96
CA ILE A 261 2.91 -18.03 -22.66
C ILE A 261 1.60 -17.98 -21.86
N ALA A 262 1.27 -16.82 -21.29
CA ALA A 262 0.00 -16.56 -20.63
C ALA A 262 -0.52 -15.15 -20.97
N ALA A 263 -1.83 -15.02 -21.19
CA ALA A 263 -2.49 -13.74 -21.44
C ALA A 263 -3.81 -13.61 -20.68
N PHE A 264 -4.08 -12.41 -20.17
CA PHE A 264 -5.21 -12.09 -19.29
C PHE A 264 -5.88 -10.81 -19.80
N GLY A 265 -7.20 -10.85 -19.98
CA GLY A 265 -8.00 -9.72 -20.44
C GLY A 265 -9.44 -9.78 -19.92
N ASN A 266 -10.32 -8.91 -20.42
CA ASN A 266 -11.74 -8.91 -20.06
C ASN A 266 -12.68 -8.57 -21.23
N SER A 267 -12.17 -8.15 -22.39
CA SER A 267 -13.01 -7.61 -23.46
C SER A 267 -12.58 -8.05 -24.86
N VAL A 268 -13.38 -7.67 -25.88
CA VAL A 268 -13.00 -7.81 -27.29
C VAL A 268 -11.70 -7.07 -27.66
N GLY A 269 -11.28 -6.07 -26.88
CA GLY A 269 -9.99 -5.40 -27.04
C GLY A 269 -8.80 -6.33 -26.81
N ASP A 270 -9.00 -7.41 -26.05
CA ASP A 270 -7.94 -8.36 -25.71
C ASP A 270 -7.91 -9.58 -26.64
N GLN A 271 -8.94 -9.77 -27.46
CA GLN A 271 -9.11 -11.00 -28.24
C GLN A 271 -7.85 -11.36 -29.04
N ALA A 272 -7.28 -10.40 -29.77
CA ALA A 272 -6.09 -10.62 -30.58
C ALA A 272 -4.85 -10.95 -29.72
N MET A 273 -4.71 -10.36 -28.53
CA MET A 273 -3.64 -10.68 -27.57
C MET A 273 -3.74 -12.13 -27.07
N LEU A 274 -4.96 -12.58 -26.74
CA LEU A 274 -5.23 -13.95 -26.30
C LEU A 274 -4.98 -14.96 -27.43
N GLU A 275 -5.48 -14.68 -28.64
CA GLU A 275 -5.26 -15.52 -29.83
C GLU A 275 -3.78 -15.60 -30.21
N TYR A 276 -3.06 -14.47 -30.17
CA TYR A 276 -1.63 -14.43 -30.41
C TYR A 276 -0.89 -15.28 -29.38
N THR A 277 -1.25 -15.20 -28.10
CA THR A 277 -0.63 -16.03 -27.06
C THR A 277 -0.92 -17.52 -27.30
N GLN A 278 -2.17 -17.88 -27.59
CA GLN A 278 -2.59 -19.26 -27.85
C GLN A 278 -1.90 -19.89 -29.06
N GLY A 279 -1.66 -19.11 -30.12
CA GLY A 279 -1.04 -19.60 -31.35
C GLY A 279 0.44 -19.99 -31.22
N GLY A 280 1.05 -19.85 -30.03
CA GLY A 280 2.41 -20.30 -29.76
C GLY A 280 2.53 -21.82 -29.55
N SER A 281 3.76 -22.34 -29.62
CA SER A 281 4.06 -23.76 -29.40
C SER A 281 4.20 -24.14 -27.92
N GLY A 282 3.73 -25.32 -27.54
CA GLY A 282 3.77 -25.80 -26.15
C GLY A 282 2.58 -25.30 -25.34
N THR A 283 2.59 -25.53 -24.02
CA THR A 283 1.46 -25.17 -23.15
C THR A 283 1.26 -23.65 -23.11
N ARG A 284 0.01 -23.19 -23.28
CA ARG A 284 -0.42 -21.79 -23.24
C ARG A 284 -1.62 -21.60 -22.32
N PHE A 285 -1.74 -20.40 -21.75
CA PHE A 285 -2.83 -20.05 -20.86
C PHE A 285 -3.51 -18.74 -21.26
N MET A 286 -4.84 -18.77 -21.37
CA MET A 286 -5.64 -17.61 -21.70
C MET A 286 -6.76 -17.50 -20.67
N LEU A 287 -6.98 -16.30 -20.17
CA LEU A 287 -7.99 -16.01 -19.16
C LEU A 287 -8.76 -14.74 -19.51
N LEU A 288 -10.09 -14.81 -19.41
CA LEU A 288 -10.98 -13.67 -19.49
C LEU A 288 -11.72 -13.46 -18.16
N VAL A 289 -11.75 -12.21 -17.68
CA VAL A 289 -12.55 -11.80 -16.52
C VAL A 289 -13.99 -11.49 -16.98
N LEU A 290 -14.95 -12.25 -16.45
CA LEU A 290 -16.38 -12.02 -16.63
C LEU A 290 -16.91 -11.20 -15.44
N HIS A 291 -17.33 -9.97 -15.74
CA HIS A 291 -17.92 -9.04 -14.78
C HIS A 291 -19.41 -9.33 -14.58
N ASP A 292 -19.73 -10.26 -13.67
CA ASP A 292 -21.09 -10.74 -13.41
C ASP A 292 -21.58 -10.47 -11.96
N ASP A 293 -20.92 -9.57 -11.24
CA ASP A 293 -21.18 -9.30 -9.82
C ASP A 293 -21.59 -7.86 -9.54
N ALA A 294 -22.86 -7.54 -9.79
CA ALA A 294 -23.42 -6.21 -9.49
C ALA A 294 -23.49 -5.87 -7.99
N ALA A 295 -23.27 -6.83 -7.09
CA ALA A 295 -23.36 -6.60 -5.65
C ALA A 295 -22.03 -6.11 -5.07
N ARG A 296 -20.91 -6.70 -5.52
CA ARG A 296 -19.56 -6.37 -5.04
C ARG A 296 -18.78 -5.49 -6.02
N GLU A 297 -19.19 -5.46 -7.29
CA GLU A 297 -18.63 -4.68 -8.38
C GLU A 297 -19.76 -4.21 -9.32
N TYR A 298 -19.62 -4.43 -10.62
CA TYR A 298 -20.59 -4.22 -11.69
C TYR A 298 -20.88 -5.56 -12.37
N ALA A 299 -22.04 -5.62 -13.04
CA ALA A 299 -22.36 -6.70 -13.95
C ALA A 299 -22.59 -6.12 -15.34
N TYR A 300 -21.72 -6.45 -16.30
CA TYR A 300 -21.72 -5.88 -17.65
C TYR A 300 -20.98 -6.78 -18.66
N GLY A 301 -21.15 -6.46 -19.94
CA GLY A 301 -20.59 -7.21 -21.06
C GLY A 301 -21.62 -8.22 -21.56
N PRO A 302 -22.18 -8.09 -22.77
CA PRO A 302 -23.43 -8.75 -23.17
C PRO A 302 -23.40 -10.29 -23.22
N ALA A 303 -22.26 -10.91 -22.94
CA ALA A 303 -22.19 -12.33 -22.60
C ALA A 303 -23.20 -12.67 -21.49
N LEU A 304 -23.86 -13.83 -21.65
CA LEU A 304 -24.86 -14.33 -20.70
C LEU A 304 -26.04 -13.38 -20.43
N GLY A 305 -26.31 -12.45 -21.36
CA GLY A 305 -27.44 -11.51 -21.26
C GLY A 305 -27.22 -10.34 -20.30
N LEU A 306 -25.98 -10.06 -19.89
CA LEU A 306 -25.67 -8.90 -19.07
C LEU A 306 -25.79 -7.58 -19.87
N PRO A 307 -25.88 -6.41 -19.22
CA PRO A 307 -25.98 -5.13 -19.91
C PRO A 307 -24.74 -4.81 -20.76
N ALA A 308 -24.95 -4.24 -21.95
CA ALA A 308 -23.85 -3.73 -22.76
C ALA A 308 -23.26 -2.46 -22.12
N PRO A 309 -21.94 -2.39 -21.89
CA PRO A 309 -21.27 -1.17 -21.45
C PRO A 309 -21.13 -0.19 -22.63
N LYS A 310 -20.74 1.05 -22.33
CA LYS A 310 -20.45 2.05 -23.36
C LYS A 310 -19.11 1.84 -24.06
N LEU A 311 -18.12 1.34 -23.33
CA LEU A 311 -16.73 1.14 -23.77
C LEU A 311 -16.31 -0.26 -23.31
N GLY A 312 -15.64 -1.03 -24.17
CA GLY A 312 -15.09 -2.35 -23.85
C GLY A 312 -16.16 -3.39 -23.46
N ALA A 313 -16.47 -4.35 -24.34
CA ALA A 313 -17.50 -5.34 -24.07
C ALA A 313 -16.97 -6.79 -24.11
N PHE A 314 -17.23 -7.56 -23.06
CA PHE A 314 -17.18 -9.02 -23.15
C PHE A 314 -18.45 -9.51 -23.85
N THR A 315 -18.35 -9.76 -25.15
CA THR A 315 -19.51 -10.14 -25.97
C THR A 315 -19.87 -11.62 -25.86
N GLN A 316 -21.12 -11.96 -26.19
CA GLN A 316 -21.55 -13.35 -26.30
C GLN A 316 -20.71 -14.15 -27.31
N ALA A 317 -20.31 -13.52 -28.42
CA ALA A 317 -19.42 -14.15 -29.42
C ALA A 317 -18.04 -14.47 -28.83
N LEU A 318 -17.44 -13.54 -28.08
CA LEU A 318 -16.16 -13.78 -27.40
C LEU A 318 -16.28 -14.87 -26.33
N TYR A 319 -17.40 -14.91 -25.61
CA TYR A 319 -17.68 -15.94 -24.61
C TYR A 319 -17.74 -17.34 -25.24
N GLU A 320 -18.49 -17.49 -26.33
CA GLU A 320 -18.58 -18.74 -27.09
C GLU A 320 -17.23 -19.16 -27.69
N GLN A 321 -16.45 -18.19 -28.19
CA GLN A 321 -15.11 -18.44 -28.67
C GLN A 321 -14.17 -18.91 -27.55
N ALA A 322 -14.21 -18.27 -26.39
CA ALA A 322 -13.43 -18.65 -25.22
C ALA A 322 -13.73 -20.10 -24.80
N GLN A 323 -15.02 -20.47 -24.76
CA GLN A 323 -15.43 -21.86 -24.50
C GLN A 323 -14.90 -22.84 -25.56
N LYS A 324 -15.05 -22.49 -26.85
CA LYS A 324 -14.59 -23.32 -27.96
C LYS A 324 -13.08 -23.53 -27.95
N ASN A 325 -12.32 -22.49 -27.60
CA ASN A 325 -10.86 -22.48 -27.63
C ASN A 325 -10.23 -22.91 -26.29
N GLY A 326 -11.03 -23.26 -25.29
CA GLY A 326 -10.56 -23.69 -23.97
C GLY A 326 -9.91 -22.57 -23.15
N TRP A 327 -10.30 -21.32 -23.37
CA TRP A 327 -9.86 -20.20 -22.52
C TRP A 327 -10.58 -20.27 -21.18
N THR A 328 -9.86 -19.96 -20.10
CA THR A 328 -10.48 -19.89 -18.77
C THR A 328 -11.33 -18.62 -18.70
N ILE A 329 -12.61 -18.77 -18.37
CA ILE A 329 -13.50 -17.63 -18.08
C ILE A 329 -13.69 -17.60 -16.57
N VAL A 330 -13.35 -16.47 -15.94
CA VAL A 330 -13.45 -16.27 -14.49
C VAL A 330 -14.69 -15.44 -14.19
N SER A 331 -15.66 -16.02 -13.50
CA SER A 331 -16.81 -15.31 -12.95
C SER A 331 -16.37 -14.55 -11.70
N MET A 332 -16.42 -13.22 -11.71
CA MET A 332 -16.14 -12.43 -10.50
C MET A 332 -17.05 -12.85 -9.35
N LYS A 333 -18.32 -13.15 -9.66
CA LYS A 333 -19.31 -13.58 -8.67
C LYS A 333 -18.98 -14.92 -8.03
N SER A 334 -18.56 -15.90 -8.84
CA SER A 334 -18.48 -17.30 -8.41
C SER A 334 -17.06 -17.72 -8.06
N ASP A 335 -16.05 -17.17 -8.73
CA ASP A 335 -14.66 -17.60 -8.60
C ASP A 335 -13.85 -16.72 -7.64
N TRP A 336 -14.32 -15.53 -7.27
CA TRP A 336 -13.63 -14.63 -6.35
C TRP A 336 -14.35 -14.52 -5.00
N LYS A 337 -13.62 -14.74 -3.91
CA LYS A 337 -14.07 -14.53 -2.52
C LYS A 337 -14.16 -13.05 -2.18
N GLN A 338 -13.22 -12.27 -2.68
CA GLN A 338 -13.16 -10.82 -2.55
C GLN A 338 -12.85 -10.18 -3.90
N ILE A 339 -13.39 -8.99 -4.14
CA ILE A 339 -13.16 -8.24 -5.38
C ILE A 339 -11.99 -7.30 -5.18
N PHE A 340 -12.22 -6.25 -4.39
CA PHE A 340 -11.21 -5.27 -4.01
C PHE A 340 -10.47 -5.75 -2.77
N PRO A 341 -9.22 -5.34 -2.54
CA PRO A 341 -8.56 -5.53 -1.26
C PRO A 341 -9.51 -5.04 -0.16
N VAL A 342 -9.79 -5.89 0.82
CA VAL A 342 -10.31 -5.40 2.09
C VAL A 342 -9.24 -4.43 2.56
N GLY A 343 -9.56 -3.14 2.49
CA GLY A 343 -8.54 -2.11 2.58
C GLY A 343 -7.57 -2.44 3.70
N GLN A 344 -6.27 -2.30 3.45
CA GLN A 344 -5.49 -1.70 4.51
C GLN A 344 -6.23 -0.39 4.78
N SER A 345 -7.11 -0.39 5.78
CA SER A 345 -7.66 0.85 6.29
C SER A 345 -6.45 1.76 6.44
N PRO A 346 -6.52 3.04 6.01
CA PRO A 346 -5.44 3.98 6.27
C PRO A 346 -4.96 3.73 7.69
N ILE A 347 -3.64 3.64 7.88
CA ILE A 347 -3.06 3.35 9.18
C ILE A 347 -2.68 4.70 9.79
N THR A 348 -2.87 4.89 11.08
CA THR A 348 -2.39 6.08 11.79
C THR A 348 -1.38 5.63 12.83
N ALA A 349 -0.17 6.21 12.76
CA ALA A 349 0.81 6.13 13.82
C ALA A 349 0.36 7.09 14.94
N ILE A 350 -0.02 6.55 16.10
CA ILE A 350 -0.54 7.33 17.22
C ILE A 350 0.41 7.31 18.42
N ASP A 351 0.39 8.40 19.19
CA ASP A 351 0.89 8.50 20.57
C ASP A 351 -0.30 8.78 21.49
N ILE A 352 -0.47 7.96 22.52
CA ILE A 352 -1.38 8.23 23.63
C ILE A 352 -0.52 8.65 24.82
N LEU A 353 -0.79 9.85 25.32
CA LEU A 353 0.10 10.53 26.24
C LEU A 353 -0.64 11.22 27.38
N LEU A 354 0.10 11.52 28.45
CA LEU A 354 -0.32 12.41 29.53
C LEU A 354 0.29 13.80 29.33
N GLU A 355 -0.55 14.83 29.49
CA GLU A 355 -0.13 16.24 29.47
C GLU A 355 0.25 16.64 30.89
N PRO A 356 1.48 17.12 31.16
CA PRO A 356 1.92 17.46 32.51
C PRO A 356 1.42 18.84 32.95
N ASP A 357 1.37 19.08 34.27
CA ASP A 357 0.97 20.38 34.82
C ASP A 357 2.00 21.50 34.60
N ALA A 358 1.62 22.73 34.99
CA ALA A 358 2.44 23.92 34.86
C ALA A 358 3.82 23.82 35.53
N LYS A 359 3.97 23.03 36.60
CA LYS A 359 5.26 22.88 37.29
C LYS A 359 6.24 22.13 36.40
N MET A 360 5.84 20.99 35.85
CA MET A 360 6.68 20.25 34.92
C MET A 360 6.90 21.01 33.61
N LEU A 361 5.90 21.70 33.08
CA LEU A 361 6.06 22.55 31.89
C LEU A 361 7.13 23.64 32.11
N GLN A 362 7.14 24.28 33.28
CA GLN A 362 8.17 25.26 33.64
C GLN A 362 9.58 24.64 33.67
N GLN A 363 9.73 23.46 34.29
CA GLN A 363 11.03 22.77 34.39
C GLN A 363 11.52 22.28 33.02
N ALA A 364 10.62 21.70 32.21
CA ALA A 364 10.91 21.28 30.84
C ALA A 364 11.32 22.47 29.96
N GLY A 365 10.61 23.60 30.07
CA GLY A 365 10.94 24.84 29.35
C GLY A 365 12.29 25.43 29.76
N ALA A 366 12.59 25.44 31.06
CA ALA A 366 13.90 25.90 31.54
C ALA A 366 15.05 25.02 31.02
N ASN A 367 14.86 23.69 31.02
CA ASN A 367 15.85 22.77 30.46
C ASN A 367 15.97 22.91 28.93
N ASN A 368 14.86 23.08 28.21
CA ASN A 368 14.89 23.32 26.76
C ASN A 368 15.65 24.60 26.41
N ALA A 369 15.40 25.70 27.12
CA ALA A 369 16.15 26.94 26.93
C ALA A 369 17.65 26.77 27.20
N ARG A 370 18.01 26.00 28.23
CA ARG A 370 19.40 25.63 28.53
C ARG A 370 20.04 24.82 27.39
N LEU A 371 19.33 23.84 26.83
CA LEU A 371 19.83 23.00 25.74
C LEU A 371 19.97 23.79 24.43
N LEU A 372 19.01 24.64 24.09
CA LEU A 372 19.06 25.52 22.92
C LEU A 372 20.20 26.54 22.97
N ALA A 373 20.64 26.94 24.18
CA ALA A 373 21.82 27.80 24.34
C ALA A 373 23.13 27.09 23.94
N VAL A 374 23.14 25.75 23.95
CA VAL A 374 24.31 24.92 23.59
C VAL A 374 24.20 24.38 22.16
N PHE A 375 22.99 24.02 21.75
CA PHE A 375 22.68 23.49 20.42
C PHE A 375 21.44 24.20 19.85
N PRO A 376 21.62 25.38 19.22
CA PRO A 376 20.51 26.19 18.71
C PRO A 376 19.67 25.51 17.63
N GLU A 377 20.21 24.50 16.95
CA GLU A 377 19.53 23.71 15.93
C GLU A 377 18.59 22.62 16.53
N GLY A 378 18.49 22.52 17.85
CA GLY A 378 17.53 21.66 18.53
C GLY A 378 16.07 22.12 18.35
N PHE A 379 15.11 21.32 18.84
CA PHE A 379 13.69 21.71 18.79
C PHE A 379 13.31 22.58 20.00
N VAL A 380 12.40 23.52 19.75
CA VAL A 380 11.78 24.36 20.78
C VAL A 380 10.53 23.66 21.29
N LEU A 381 10.29 23.68 22.60
CA LEU A 381 9.02 23.23 23.16
C LEU A 381 7.90 24.22 22.83
N ASP A 382 7.00 23.84 21.94
CA ASP A 382 5.92 24.68 21.42
C ASP A 382 4.64 23.87 21.12
N ALA A 383 3.76 24.39 20.26
CA ALA A 383 2.55 23.67 19.87
C ALA A 383 2.82 22.38 19.08
N MET A 384 3.96 22.30 18.38
CA MET A 384 4.39 21.17 17.56
C MET A 384 5.25 20.18 18.35
N HIS A 385 5.90 20.62 19.43
CA HIS A 385 6.69 19.80 20.35
C HIS A 385 6.21 20.00 21.80
N ARG A 386 4.95 19.61 22.06
CA ARG A 386 4.36 19.70 23.39
C ARG A 386 5.11 18.80 24.38
N PRO A 387 5.49 19.26 25.58
CA PRO A 387 6.00 18.38 26.62
C PRO A 387 4.91 17.40 27.05
N HIS A 388 5.23 16.11 27.10
CA HIS A 388 4.28 15.04 27.41
C HIS A 388 4.99 13.81 28.00
N ILE A 389 4.20 12.90 28.59
CA ILE A 389 4.64 11.56 28.97
C ILE A 389 3.94 10.56 28.06
N THR A 390 4.67 9.93 27.15
CA THR A 390 4.15 8.88 26.27
C THR A 390 3.73 7.65 27.10
N MET A 391 2.47 7.23 26.98
CA MET A 391 1.99 5.98 27.57
C MET A 391 2.14 4.83 26.58
N ILE A 392 1.79 5.04 25.31
CA ILE A 392 1.96 4.06 24.25
C ILE A 392 2.10 4.74 22.88
N GLN A 393 2.96 4.18 22.02
CA GLN A 393 2.94 4.46 20.59
C GLN A 393 2.61 3.19 19.79
N ARG A 394 1.67 3.27 18.85
CA ARG A 394 1.24 2.14 18.00
C ARG A 394 0.74 2.60 16.64
N PHE A 395 0.72 1.65 15.71
CA PHE A 395 -0.07 1.76 14.48
C PHE A 395 -1.48 1.23 14.74
N VAL A 396 -2.50 2.02 14.38
CA VAL A 396 -3.91 1.65 14.45
C VAL A 396 -4.58 1.86 13.10
N ARG A 397 -5.67 1.13 12.83
CA ARG A 397 -6.49 1.39 11.65
C ARG A 397 -7.21 2.74 11.84
N THR A 398 -6.99 3.71 10.95
CA THR A 398 -7.58 5.06 10.98
C THR A 398 -9.10 5.01 11.08
N ALA A 399 -9.73 4.03 10.41
CA ALA A 399 -11.18 3.86 10.45
C ALA A 399 -11.72 3.51 11.85
N GLU A 400 -10.87 3.05 12.76
CA GLU A 400 -11.24 2.64 14.12
C GLU A 400 -10.77 3.64 15.20
N LEU A 401 -10.37 4.85 14.79
CA LEU A 401 -9.87 5.86 15.75
C LEU A 401 -10.91 6.27 16.79
N GLU A 402 -12.20 6.35 16.42
CA GLU A 402 -13.26 6.67 17.38
C GLU A 402 -13.46 5.56 18.42
N GLU A 403 -13.29 4.30 18.03
CA GLU A 403 -13.30 3.14 18.90
C GLU A 403 -12.09 3.12 19.84
N VAL A 404 -10.89 3.48 19.33
CA VAL A 404 -9.69 3.71 20.16
C VAL A 404 -9.98 4.80 21.18
N TYR A 405 -10.53 5.95 20.77
CA TYR A 405 -10.83 7.05 21.69
C TYR A 405 -11.84 6.66 22.77
N THR A 406 -12.83 5.87 22.39
CA THR A 406 -13.86 5.36 23.30
C THR A 406 -13.25 4.36 24.29
N ALA A 407 -12.41 3.43 23.82
CA ALA A 407 -11.76 2.42 24.66
C ALA A 407 -10.81 3.07 25.67
N VAL A 408 -9.95 3.99 25.22
CA VAL A 408 -9.01 4.72 26.08
C VAL A 408 -9.76 5.65 27.04
N GLY A 409 -10.80 6.34 26.57
CA GLY A 409 -11.64 7.20 27.41
C GLY A 409 -12.29 6.45 28.57
N LYS A 410 -12.71 5.18 28.35
CA LYS A 410 -13.22 4.32 29.43
C LYS A 410 -12.17 3.98 30.48
N VAL A 411 -10.93 3.70 30.06
CA VAL A 411 -9.81 3.48 30.98
C VAL A 411 -9.55 4.74 31.80
N LEU A 412 -9.44 5.89 31.14
CA LEU A 412 -9.17 7.17 31.80
C LEU A 412 -10.28 7.57 32.78
N ALA A 413 -11.55 7.33 32.46
CA ALA A 413 -12.68 7.60 33.37
C ALA A 413 -12.66 6.73 34.65
N GLY A 414 -11.96 5.58 34.62
CA GLY A 414 -11.79 4.70 35.77
C GLY A 414 -10.62 5.08 36.69
N VAL A 415 -9.84 6.11 36.34
CA VAL A 415 -8.59 6.47 37.02
C VAL A 415 -8.57 7.97 37.35
N ASN A 416 -8.20 8.33 38.57
CA ASN A 416 -8.00 9.73 38.96
C ASN A 416 -6.64 10.25 38.44
N VAL A 417 -6.52 10.43 37.13
CA VAL A 417 -5.27 10.83 36.45
C VAL A 417 -4.76 12.18 36.96
N THR A 418 -5.64 13.17 37.13
CA THR A 418 -5.27 14.51 37.60
C THR A 418 -4.94 14.56 39.09
N GLY A 419 -5.38 13.55 39.86
CA GLY A 419 -5.03 13.36 41.26
C GLY A 419 -3.67 12.69 41.50
N MET A 420 -3.04 12.10 40.47
CA MET A 420 -1.74 11.44 40.61
C MET A 420 -0.65 12.42 41.06
N LYS A 421 0.21 11.98 41.98
CA LYS A 421 1.41 12.72 42.40
C LYS A 421 2.64 11.99 41.92
N LEU A 422 3.18 12.48 40.80
CA LEU A 422 4.36 11.91 40.14
C LEU A 422 5.60 12.68 40.56
N GLU A 423 6.73 11.98 40.69
CA GLU A 423 8.02 12.55 41.06
C GLU A 423 8.95 12.55 39.84
N ALA A 424 9.36 13.74 39.41
CA ALA A 424 10.52 13.88 38.53
C ALA A 424 11.78 13.76 39.37
N PHE A 425 12.74 12.92 38.99
CA PHE A 425 13.87 12.60 39.87
C PHE A 425 15.27 12.60 39.24
N LYS A 426 15.37 12.70 37.92
CA LYS A 426 16.67 12.84 37.23
C LYS A 426 16.52 13.33 35.80
N TYR A 427 17.62 13.85 35.25
CA TYR A 427 17.80 13.92 33.81
C TYR A 427 18.26 12.57 33.24
N TYR A 428 18.04 12.37 31.95
CA TYR A 428 18.67 11.33 31.16
C TYR A 428 18.76 11.79 29.69
N TYR A 429 19.42 10.99 28.84
CA TYR A 429 19.25 11.14 27.40
C TYR A 429 19.23 9.80 26.67
N ILE A 430 18.61 9.80 25.49
CA ILE A 430 18.70 8.70 24.52
C ILE A 430 19.74 9.10 23.46
N PRO A 431 20.81 8.31 23.24
CA PRO A 431 21.80 8.60 22.21
C PRO A 431 21.21 8.58 20.79
N ILE A 432 21.49 9.60 19.99
CA ILE A 432 21.11 9.72 18.57
C ILE A 432 22.32 10.22 17.78
N LYS A 433 23.07 9.30 17.15
CA LYS A 433 24.36 9.58 16.49
C LYS A 433 25.31 10.34 17.44
N ASP A 434 25.69 11.57 17.11
CA ASP A 434 26.60 12.42 17.91
C ASP A 434 25.86 13.29 18.95
N LEU A 435 24.53 13.26 18.93
CA LEU A 435 23.64 14.02 19.83
C LEU A 435 22.97 13.08 20.84
N GLY A 436 22.29 13.65 21.83
CA GLY A 436 21.37 12.94 22.70
C GLY A 436 20.03 13.67 22.82
N LEU A 437 18.93 12.92 22.81
CA LEU A 437 17.60 13.41 23.16
C LEU A 437 17.47 13.45 24.68
N SER A 438 17.57 14.66 25.23
CA SER A 438 17.49 14.93 26.66
C SER A 438 16.05 14.85 27.16
N GLY A 439 15.86 14.35 28.38
CA GLY A 439 14.56 14.40 29.05
C GLY A 439 14.64 14.38 30.57
N ILE A 440 13.51 14.70 31.19
CA ILE A 440 13.29 14.62 32.63
C ILE A 440 12.55 13.31 32.92
N VAL A 441 13.16 12.43 33.71
CA VAL A 441 12.60 11.11 34.03
C VAL A 441 11.64 11.21 35.21
N VAL A 442 10.49 10.58 35.05
CA VAL A 442 9.45 10.42 36.06
C VAL A 442 9.64 9.07 36.74
N ARG A 443 9.54 9.01 38.06
CA ARG A 443 9.64 7.75 38.79
C ARG A 443 8.43 6.88 38.44
N PRO A 444 8.60 5.64 37.93
CA PRO A 444 7.47 4.75 37.72
C PRO A 444 6.76 4.47 39.05
N THR A 445 5.44 4.62 39.06
CA THR A 445 4.58 4.24 40.20
C THR A 445 3.72 3.05 39.79
N PRO A 446 3.24 2.23 40.76
CA PRO A 446 2.29 1.15 40.45
C PRO A 446 1.04 1.65 39.71
N GLU A 447 0.54 2.83 40.08
CA GLU A 447 -0.62 3.47 39.43
C GLU A 447 -0.33 3.84 37.97
N LEU A 448 0.83 4.43 37.69
CA LEU A 448 1.22 4.82 36.32
C LEU A 448 1.51 3.59 35.44
N LEU A 449 2.15 2.56 35.99
CA LEU A 449 2.37 1.29 35.31
C LEU A 449 1.05 0.58 35.00
N LYS A 450 0.11 0.58 35.95
CA LYS A 450 -1.20 -0.01 35.73
C LYS A 450 -1.99 0.74 34.67
N LEU A 451 -1.97 2.07 34.69
CA LEU A 451 -2.58 2.89 33.64
C LEU A 451 -1.99 2.57 32.26
N GLN A 452 -0.67 2.40 32.15
CA GLN A 452 -0.04 2.01 30.88
C GLN A 452 -0.55 0.65 30.39
N GLU A 453 -0.56 -0.35 31.27
CA GLU A 453 -1.04 -1.70 30.96
C GLU A 453 -2.50 -1.68 30.47
N ASP A 454 -3.37 -0.95 31.16
CA ASP A 454 -4.79 -0.87 30.82
C ASP A 454 -5.02 -0.14 29.48
N ILE A 455 -4.26 0.91 29.19
CA ILE A 455 -4.28 1.57 27.87
C ILE A 455 -3.79 0.62 26.78
N ILE A 456 -2.69 -0.12 27.00
CA ILE A 456 -2.17 -1.11 26.02
C ILE A 456 -3.23 -2.17 25.73
N ALA A 457 -3.86 -2.72 26.76
CA ALA A 457 -4.92 -3.72 26.63
C ALA A 457 -6.13 -3.16 25.87
N ALA A 458 -6.57 -1.94 26.19
CA ALA A 458 -7.71 -1.29 25.55
C ALA A 458 -7.48 -1.01 24.05
N VAL A 459 -6.25 -0.67 23.67
CA VAL A 459 -5.91 -0.31 22.29
C VAL A 459 -5.59 -1.54 21.43
N SER A 460 -5.11 -2.63 22.03
CA SER A 460 -4.64 -3.85 21.35
C SER A 460 -5.54 -4.35 20.20
N PRO A 461 -6.89 -4.42 20.33
CA PRO A 461 -7.77 -4.91 19.27
C PRO A 461 -7.70 -4.09 17.96
N PHE A 462 -7.34 -2.80 18.06
CA PHE A 462 -7.34 -1.85 16.94
C PHE A 462 -5.97 -1.73 16.26
N THR A 463 -4.95 -2.39 16.82
CA THR A 463 -3.58 -2.22 16.33
C THR A 463 -3.28 -3.07 15.10
N VAL A 464 -2.28 -2.63 14.33
CA VAL A 464 -1.65 -3.38 13.24
C VAL A 464 -0.15 -3.50 13.50
N GLU A 465 0.53 -4.43 12.82
CA GLU A 465 1.94 -4.73 13.10
C GLU A 465 2.88 -3.58 12.75
N THR A 466 2.66 -2.93 11.61
CA THR A 466 3.51 -1.86 11.06
C THR A 466 2.65 -0.87 10.25
N GLY A 467 3.24 0.28 9.91
CA GLY A 467 2.73 1.23 8.91
C GLY A 467 3.84 1.65 7.94
N ASP A 468 3.62 2.76 7.25
CA ASP A 468 4.58 3.41 6.35
C ASP A 468 4.61 4.93 6.60
N SER A 469 5.34 5.70 5.78
CA SER A 469 5.39 7.17 5.91
C SER A 469 4.02 7.84 5.84
N SER A 470 3.05 7.26 5.11
CA SER A 470 1.69 7.81 5.01
C SER A 470 0.89 7.65 6.31
N SER A 471 1.37 6.81 7.22
CA SER A 471 0.75 6.60 8.53
C SER A 471 1.02 7.75 9.52
N PHE A 472 2.06 8.53 9.27
CA PHE A 472 2.50 9.65 10.10
C PHE A 472 1.96 10.98 9.57
N PHE A 473 2.06 12.01 10.39
CA PHE A 473 1.88 13.38 9.93
C PHE A 473 3.17 13.84 9.24
N THR A 474 3.10 14.05 7.93
CA THR A 474 4.20 14.56 7.10
C THR A 474 3.81 15.87 6.42
N THR A 475 4.79 16.62 5.95
CA THR A 475 4.58 17.84 5.13
C THR A 475 5.08 17.59 3.71
N LEU A 476 4.71 18.47 2.78
CA LEU A 476 5.20 18.38 1.39
C LEU A 476 6.72 18.49 1.31
N ASP A 477 7.33 19.30 2.19
CA ASP A 477 8.77 19.52 2.24
C ASP A 477 9.53 18.36 2.91
N ASP A 478 8.83 17.51 3.68
CA ASP A 478 9.42 16.35 4.36
C ASP A 478 8.45 15.15 4.40
N PRO A 479 8.28 14.46 3.24
CA PRO A 479 7.24 13.44 3.08
C PRO A 479 7.64 12.03 3.56
N ILE A 480 8.90 11.81 3.93
CA ILE A 480 9.45 10.47 4.20
C ILE A 480 9.84 10.33 5.67
N ILE A 481 9.26 9.34 6.35
CA ILE A 481 9.62 8.98 7.72
C ILE A 481 10.82 8.02 7.72
N ASP A 482 11.75 8.22 8.65
CA ASP A 482 12.88 7.32 8.86
C ASP A 482 12.39 5.88 9.16
N PRO A 483 12.83 4.84 8.43
CA PRO A 483 12.43 3.46 8.68
C PRO A 483 12.69 2.98 10.11
N SER A 484 13.71 3.51 10.79
CA SER A 484 14.00 3.18 12.19
C SER A 484 12.90 3.68 13.13
N LEU A 485 12.24 4.81 12.82
CA LEU A 485 11.09 5.31 13.58
C LEU A 485 9.86 4.41 13.37
N ILE A 486 9.61 3.96 12.14
CA ILE A 486 8.54 2.98 11.86
C ILE A 486 8.76 1.70 12.67
N GLN A 487 10.00 1.21 12.71
CA GLN A 487 10.36 0.04 13.50
C GLN A 487 10.22 0.29 15.01
N TYR A 488 10.57 1.48 15.48
CA TYR A 488 10.41 1.88 16.88
C TYR A 488 8.93 1.84 17.29
N VAL A 489 8.02 2.47 16.53
CA VAL A 489 6.57 2.44 16.81
C VAL A 489 6.01 1.01 16.75
N SER A 490 6.46 0.21 15.78
CA SER A 490 6.06 -1.20 15.66
C SER A 490 6.44 -2.03 16.89
N THR A 491 7.58 -1.72 17.51
CA THR A 491 8.14 -2.48 18.64
C THR A 491 8.04 -1.77 19.99
N PHE A 492 7.28 -0.67 20.08
CA PHE A 492 7.16 0.13 21.30
C PHE A 492 6.67 -0.71 22.48
N VAL A 493 5.55 -1.41 22.35
CA VAL A 493 4.98 -2.21 23.46
C VAL A 493 5.98 -3.26 23.96
N PRO A 494 6.56 -4.15 23.13
CA PRO A 494 7.50 -5.14 23.65
C PRO A 494 8.83 -4.55 24.18
N LYS A 495 9.23 -3.32 23.80
CA LYS A 495 10.53 -2.74 24.18
C LYS A 495 10.49 -1.60 25.20
N SER A 496 9.35 -0.93 25.36
CA SER A 496 9.23 0.35 26.09
C SER A 496 8.04 0.37 27.06
N SER A 497 7.46 -0.79 27.41
CA SER A 497 6.37 -0.91 28.38
C SER A 497 6.69 -1.85 29.54
N GLY A 498 5.85 -1.83 30.57
CA GLY A 498 5.98 -2.69 31.74
C GLY A 498 7.32 -2.47 32.46
N THR A 499 8.12 -3.52 32.62
CA THR A 499 9.44 -3.42 33.28
C THR A 499 10.45 -2.57 32.51
N HIS A 500 10.22 -2.33 31.22
CA HIS A 500 11.03 -1.45 30.38
C HIS A 500 10.47 -0.03 30.26
N PHE A 501 9.36 0.26 30.95
CA PHE A 501 8.74 1.58 30.90
C PHE A 501 9.62 2.63 31.58
N ASN A 502 10.04 3.62 30.80
CA ASN A 502 10.82 4.76 31.25
C ASN A 502 10.01 6.05 31.00
N PRO A 503 9.02 6.38 31.86
CA PRO A 503 8.20 7.57 31.67
C PRO A 503 9.08 8.82 31.82
N HIS A 504 9.02 9.70 30.82
CA HIS A 504 9.83 10.90 30.77
C HIS A 504 9.13 11.99 29.99
N VAL A 505 9.61 13.22 30.16
CA VAL A 505 9.29 14.37 29.31
C VAL A 505 10.54 14.74 28.53
N SER A 506 10.49 14.64 27.20
CA SER A 506 11.58 15.07 26.33
C SER A 506 11.72 16.60 26.35
N THR A 507 12.95 17.09 26.46
CA THR A 507 13.25 18.51 26.68
C THR A 507 14.17 19.14 25.64
N GLY A 508 14.79 18.38 24.74
CA GLY A 508 15.60 18.94 23.65
C GLY A 508 16.74 18.03 23.18
N LEU A 509 17.56 18.54 22.26
CA LEU A 509 18.76 17.89 21.75
C LEU A 509 20.01 18.66 22.19
N ALA A 510 21.10 17.95 22.48
CA ALA A 510 22.43 18.54 22.65
C ALA A 510 23.53 17.50 22.38
N PRO A 511 24.80 17.92 22.17
CA PRO A 511 25.94 17.01 22.08
C PRO A 511 26.06 16.13 23.33
N GLN A 512 26.38 14.85 23.14
CA GLN A 512 26.45 13.89 24.25
C GLN A 512 27.44 14.30 25.34
N ILE A 513 28.58 14.90 24.97
CA ILE A 513 29.58 15.41 25.93
C ILE A 513 28.97 16.43 26.90
N TYR A 514 28.12 17.32 26.40
CA TYR A 514 27.43 18.29 27.24
C TYR A 514 26.40 17.62 28.14
N LEU A 515 25.64 16.66 27.59
CA LEU A 515 24.63 15.92 28.34
C LEU A 515 25.26 15.10 29.46
N ASP A 516 26.42 14.46 29.23
CA ASP A 516 27.15 13.72 30.27
C ASP A 516 27.56 14.64 31.44
N GLN A 517 27.98 15.88 31.15
CA GLN A 517 28.25 16.88 32.18
C GLN A 517 26.98 17.30 32.91
N MET A 518 25.89 17.54 32.19
CA MET A 518 24.59 17.88 32.76
C MET A 518 24.05 16.76 33.67
N LEU A 519 24.26 15.49 33.32
CA LEU A 519 23.87 14.35 34.15
C LEU A 519 24.67 14.21 35.45
N ALA A 520 25.87 14.80 35.52
CA ALA A 520 26.69 14.82 36.73
C ALA A 520 26.26 15.91 37.73
N GLU A 521 25.42 16.86 37.31
CA GLU A 521 24.89 17.91 38.17
C GLU A 521 23.80 17.38 39.12
N PRO A 522 23.67 17.95 40.33
CA PRO A 522 22.55 17.63 41.21
C PRO A 522 21.21 17.91 40.53
N PHE A 523 20.31 16.93 40.57
CA PHE A 523 18.91 17.11 40.17
C PHE A 523 18.07 17.21 41.44
N GLU A 524 17.39 18.35 41.64
CA GLU A 524 16.44 18.53 42.73
C GLU A 524 15.09 17.88 42.35
N PRO A 525 14.69 16.77 43.02
CA PRO A 525 13.42 16.11 42.70
C PRO A 525 12.24 17.03 42.96
N PHE A 526 11.22 16.94 42.11
CA PHE A 526 9.99 17.72 42.29
C PHE A 526 8.75 16.90 41.94
N THR A 527 7.68 17.18 42.68
CA THR A 527 6.37 16.57 42.42
C THR A 527 5.59 17.40 41.41
N PHE A 528 4.87 16.72 40.53
CA PHE A 528 3.92 17.30 39.59
C PHE A 528 2.76 16.32 39.39
N SER A 529 1.70 16.77 38.73
CA SER A 529 0.53 15.95 38.38
C SER A 529 0.31 16.01 36.86
N PRO A 530 -0.24 14.97 36.23
CA PRO A 530 -0.86 15.10 34.93
C PRO A 530 -2.01 16.12 34.98
N ALA A 531 -2.09 17.01 34.00
CA ALA A 531 -3.19 17.96 33.80
C ALA A 531 -4.24 17.46 32.80
N GLY A 532 -3.88 16.49 31.95
CA GLY A 532 -4.74 15.96 30.90
C GLY A 532 -4.19 14.70 30.25
N ALA A 533 -4.94 14.17 29.29
CA ALA A 533 -4.51 13.10 28.40
C ALA A 533 -5.02 13.36 26.98
N ALA A 534 -4.27 12.88 26.00
CA ALA A 534 -4.59 13.10 24.59
C ALA A 534 -4.06 11.97 23.70
N VAL A 535 -4.63 11.91 22.49
CA VAL A 535 -4.10 11.13 21.36
C VAL A 535 -3.57 12.09 20.32
N TYR A 536 -2.36 11.83 19.84
CA TYR A 536 -1.73 12.55 18.75
C TYR A 536 -1.39 11.61 17.61
N GLN A 537 -1.43 12.11 16.38
CA GLN A 537 -0.75 11.49 15.26
C GLN A 537 0.73 11.86 15.35
N LEU A 538 1.58 10.83 15.27
CA LEU A 538 3.03 10.96 15.26
C LEU A 538 3.50 11.62 13.96
N GLY A 539 4.48 12.51 14.04
CA GLY A 539 5.20 13.04 12.89
C GLY A 539 6.68 12.64 12.91
N GLN A 540 7.51 13.47 12.28
CA GLN A 540 8.96 13.26 12.24
C GLN A 540 9.55 13.13 13.64
N PHE A 541 10.61 12.33 13.76
CA PHE A 541 11.31 12.01 15.00
C PHE A 541 10.44 11.42 16.12
N GLY A 542 9.22 10.96 15.81
CA GLY A 542 8.29 10.41 16.79
C GLY A 542 7.61 11.48 17.64
N THR A 543 7.54 12.71 17.14
CA THR A 543 6.91 13.83 17.85
C THR A 543 5.38 13.71 17.85
N ALA A 544 4.75 14.12 18.94
CA ALA A 544 3.30 14.25 19.05
C ALA A 544 2.82 15.50 18.26
N THR A 545 2.72 15.37 16.94
CA THR A 545 2.59 16.53 16.04
C THR A 545 1.16 17.03 15.86
N LYS A 546 0.22 16.15 15.52
CA LYS A 546 -1.17 16.53 15.25
C LYS A 546 -2.10 15.97 16.32
N LYS A 547 -2.66 16.83 17.17
CA LYS A 547 -3.66 16.43 18.18
C LYS A 547 -4.89 15.86 17.47
N LEU A 548 -5.27 14.64 17.83
CA LEU A 548 -6.44 13.95 17.30
C LEU A 548 -7.61 13.96 18.28
N LYS A 549 -7.32 13.73 19.56
CA LYS A 549 -8.30 13.68 20.65
C LYS A 549 -7.69 14.22 21.93
N GLU A 550 -8.49 14.92 22.72
CA GLU A 550 -8.21 15.22 24.12
C GLU A 550 -9.39 14.80 24.98
N TRP A 551 -9.11 14.42 26.22
CA TRP A 551 -10.13 14.15 27.23
C TRP A 551 -10.09 15.23 28.31
N ASP A 552 -11.26 15.78 28.64
CA ASP A 552 -11.41 16.68 29.78
C ASP A 552 -11.43 15.83 31.05
N LEU A 553 -10.30 15.76 31.74
CA LEU A 553 -10.11 14.95 32.96
C LEU A 553 -10.42 15.76 34.23
N LYS A 554 -11.34 16.73 34.14
CA LYS A 554 -11.80 17.49 35.32
C LYS A 554 -12.28 16.51 36.41
N PRO A 555 -11.88 16.76 37.68
CA PRO A 555 -12.19 15.90 38.81
C PRO A 555 -13.69 15.78 39.11
#